data_AF-A0A2D9C5L5-F1
#
_entry.id   AF-A0A2D9C5L5-F1
#
_cell.length_a   1.000
_cell.length_b   1.000
_cell.length_c   1.000
_cell.angle_alpha   90.00
_cell.angle_beta   90.00
_cell.angle_gamma   90.00
#
_symmetry.space_group_name_H-M   'P 1'
#
loop_
_entity.id
_entity.type
_entity.pdbx_description
1 polymer ?
#
loop_
_entity_poly.entity_id
_entity_poly.type
_entity_poly.pdbx_seq_one_letter_code
_entity_poly.pdbx_strand_id
1 'polypeptide(L)'
;MKTEQITKSLKERKSKLEYQTRLHGGLISHNYIIVVGAFTVCKVDGKVTLKNDGSLPSQWTADGVEEIKEKCSWTSINGNKMKIQSVPYKEWYKNELQEVNDTLSLLETA
;
A
#
# COMPACT_ATOMS: atom_id res chain seq x y z
N MET A 1 7.31 17.04 -14.29
CA MET A 1 7.62 15.65 -14.68
C MET A 1 6.90 15.40 -15.99
N LYS A 2 7.56 14.88 -17.04
CA LYS A 2 6.90 14.70 -18.36
C LYS A 2 5.83 13.60 -18.25
N THR A 3 4.66 13.78 -18.86
CA THR A 3 3.53 12.81 -18.81
C THR A 3 3.98 11.37 -19.12
N GLU A 4 4.90 11.21 -20.07
CA GLU A 4 5.52 9.92 -20.41
C GLU A 4 6.19 9.20 -19.22
N GLN A 5 6.84 9.95 -18.33
CA GLN A 5 7.48 9.38 -17.13
C GLN A 5 6.43 8.92 -16.10
N ILE A 6 5.32 9.64 -15.98
CA ILE A 6 4.19 9.26 -15.11
C ILE A 6 3.57 7.97 -15.63
N THR A 7 3.22 7.92 -16.91
CA THR A 7 2.61 6.75 -17.54
C THR A 7 3.51 5.53 -17.45
N LYS A 8 4.83 5.68 -17.67
CA LYS A 8 5.79 4.58 -17.49
C LYS A 8 5.81 4.07 -16.05
N SER A 9 5.88 4.97 -15.06
CA SER A 9 5.88 4.60 -13.64
C SER A 9 4.60 3.85 -13.24
N LEU A 10 3.43 4.32 -13.72
CA LEU A 10 2.15 3.65 -13.49
C LEU A 10 2.07 2.27 -14.14
N LYS A 11 2.59 2.11 -15.37
CA LYS A 11 2.67 0.80 -16.04
C LYS A 11 3.57 -0.18 -15.29
N GLU A 12 4.72 0.27 -14.79
CA GLU A 12 5.60 -0.54 -13.93
C GLU A 12 4.92 -0.93 -12.61
N ARG A 13 4.19 0.02 -11.99
CA ARG A 13 3.41 -0.22 -10.77
C ARG A 13 2.32 -1.26 -10.99
N LYS A 14 1.54 -1.13 -12.06
CA LYS A 14 0.52 -2.10 -12.48
C LYS A 14 1.08 -3.51 -12.59
N SER A 15 2.18 -3.68 -13.34
CA SER A 15 2.83 -4.98 -13.51
C SER A 15 3.25 -5.62 -12.18
N LYS A 16 3.78 -4.83 -11.23
CA LYS A 16 4.14 -5.32 -9.89
C LYS A 16 2.91 -5.78 -9.11
N LEU A 17 1.80 -5.05 -9.18
CA LEU A 17 0.55 -5.39 -8.49
C LEU A 17 -0.09 -6.66 -9.05
N GLU A 18 -0.15 -6.78 -10.38
CA GLU A 18 -0.68 -7.98 -11.04
C GLU A 18 0.14 -9.22 -10.70
N TYR A 19 1.46 -9.10 -10.70
CA TYR A 19 2.37 -10.18 -10.33
C TYR A 19 2.10 -10.68 -8.90
N GLN A 20 1.98 -9.78 -7.92
CA GLN A 20 1.69 -10.16 -6.53
C GLN A 20 0.30 -10.79 -6.38
N THR A 21 -0.70 -10.26 -7.09
CA THR A 21 -2.06 -10.80 -7.05
C THR A 21 -2.13 -12.23 -7.59
N ARG A 22 -1.29 -12.57 -8.59
CA ARG A 22 -1.22 -13.92 -9.19
C ARG A 22 -0.41 -14.91 -8.36
N LEU A 23 0.66 -14.45 -7.70
CA LEU A 23 1.59 -15.33 -6.98
C LEU A 23 1.22 -15.60 -5.53
N HIS A 24 0.34 -14.80 -4.93
CA HIS A 24 -0.07 -15.03 -3.56
C HIS A 24 -1.10 -16.19 -3.44
N GLY A 25 -0.57 -17.41 -3.49
CA GLY A 25 -0.93 -18.48 -2.55
C GLY A 25 -0.25 -18.29 -1.18
N GLY A 26 -0.16 -17.03 -0.72
CA GLY A 26 0.69 -16.59 0.40
C GLY A 26 0.27 -17.17 1.76
N LEU A 27 1.24 -17.23 2.68
CA LEU A 27 1.08 -17.64 4.08
C LEU A 27 -0.24 -17.13 4.66
N ILE A 28 -1.15 -18.06 4.96
CA ILE A 28 -2.52 -17.81 5.45
C ILE A 28 -2.53 -16.89 6.69
N SER A 29 -1.41 -16.74 7.40
CA SER A 29 -1.32 -15.90 8.59
C SER A 29 -1.16 -14.40 8.31
N HIS A 30 -0.60 -13.98 7.17
CA HIS A 30 -0.25 -12.56 6.89
C HIS A 30 -1.27 -11.91 5.95
N ASN A 31 -2.51 -11.77 6.41
CA ASN A 31 -3.62 -11.36 5.55
C ASN A 31 -3.93 -9.85 5.57
N TYR A 32 -3.14 -9.03 6.27
CA TYR A 32 -3.47 -7.62 6.46
C TYR A 32 -2.40 -6.69 5.90
N ILE A 33 -2.85 -5.61 5.27
CA ILE A 33 -2.05 -4.42 5.00
C ILE A 33 -2.46 -3.35 6.01
N ILE A 34 -1.50 -2.68 6.61
CA ILE A 34 -1.76 -1.58 7.54
C ILE A 34 -1.59 -0.25 6.81
N VAL A 35 -2.61 0.61 6.90
CA VAL A 35 -2.71 1.90 6.22
C VAL A 35 -2.86 3.02 7.26
N VAL A 36 -2.19 4.14 7.03
CA VAL A 36 -2.24 5.36 7.84
C VAL A 36 -2.36 6.54 6.89
N GLY A 37 -3.59 7.00 6.64
CA GLY A 37 -3.87 7.99 5.59
C GLY A 37 -3.53 7.45 4.20
N ALA A 38 -2.71 8.17 3.42
CA ALA A 38 -2.24 7.73 2.10
C ALA A 38 -0.98 6.84 2.16
N PHE A 39 -0.55 6.41 3.35
CA PHE A 39 0.69 5.66 3.55
C PHE A 39 0.40 4.23 3.98
N THR A 40 1.28 3.31 3.60
CA THR A 40 1.30 1.94 4.12
C THR A 40 2.41 1.75 5.14
N VAL A 41 2.16 0.91 6.15
CA VAL A 41 3.16 0.55 7.16
C VAL A 41 4.02 -0.61 6.66
N CYS A 42 5.33 -0.39 6.63
CA CYS A 42 6.33 -1.35 6.17
C CYS A 42 7.37 -1.63 7.25
N LYS A 43 7.98 -2.83 7.21
CA LYS A 43 9.15 -3.16 8.02
C LYS A 43 10.42 -2.97 7.19
N VAL A 44 11.26 -2.01 7.58
CA VAL A 44 12.54 -1.69 6.93
C VAL A 44 13.64 -1.75 7.98
N ASP A 45 14.66 -2.60 7.77
CA ASP A 45 15.77 -2.79 8.71
C ASP A 45 15.32 -3.06 10.16
N GLY A 46 14.25 -3.84 10.29
CA GLY A 46 13.65 -4.17 11.60
C GLY A 46 12.76 -3.09 12.20
N LYS A 47 12.68 -1.89 11.60
CA LYS A 47 11.89 -0.76 12.07
C LYS A 47 10.57 -0.62 11.31
N VAL A 48 9.55 -0.17 12.02
CA VAL A 48 8.22 0.13 11.47
C VAL A 48 8.23 1.54 10.89
N THR A 49 7.93 1.67 9.60
CA THR A 49 8.04 2.94 8.86
C THR A 49 6.84 3.13 7.94
N LEU A 50 6.44 4.39 7.70
CA LEU A 50 5.45 4.74 6.68
C LEU A 50 6.10 4.87 5.30
N LYS A 51 5.48 4.29 4.28
CA LYS A 51 5.89 4.41 2.88
C LYS A 51 4.76 4.87 1.97
N ASN A 52 5.13 5.66 0.97
CA ASN A 52 4.30 6.08 -0.16
C ASN A 52 5.18 6.29 -1.41
N ASP A 53 6.13 5.39 -1.64
CA ASP A 53 7.08 5.40 -2.76
C ASP A 53 6.64 4.47 -3.90
N GLY A 54 5.39 4.00 -3.87
CA GLY A 54 4.88 2.99 -4.81
C GLY A 54 5.49 1.60 -4.62
N SER A 55 6.28 1.38 -3.56
CA SER A 55 6.72 0.04 -3.18
C SER A 55 5.53 -0.80 -2.70
N LEU A 56 5.70 -2.11 -2.77
CA LEU A 56 4.68 -3.04 -2.28
C LEU A 56 4.67 -3.00 -0.74
N PRO A 57 3.48 -2.97 -0.12
CA PRO A 57 3.39 -2.91 1.33
C PRO A 57 3.83 -4.21 1.98
N SER A 58 4.25 -4.13 3.24
CA SER A 58 4.42 -5.32 4.07
C SER A 58 3.06 -5.92 4.44
N GLN A 59 2.99 -7.24 4.45
CA GLN A 59 1.83 -7.99 4.97
C GLN A 59 2.04 -8.33 6.45
N TRP A 60 0.97 -8.27 7.21
CA TRP A 60 0.97 -8.39 8.66
C TRP A 60 -0.01 -9.48 9.11
N THR A 61 0.35 -10.15 10.21
CA THR A 61 -0.57 -10.99 10.96
C THR A 61 -1.57 -10.14 11.74
N ALA A 62 -2.65 -10.74 12.23
CA ALA A 62 -3.58 -10.05 13.14
C ALA A 62 -2.85 -9.53 14.38
N ASP A 63 -2.01 -10.35 15.01
CA ASP A 63 -1.22 -9.94 16.18
C ASP A 63 -0.27 -8.78 15.85
N GLY A 64 0.35 -8.79 14.68
CA GLY A 64 1.18 -7.69 14.21
C GLY A 64 0.38 -6.40 14.02
N VAL A 65 -0.86 -6.48 13.53
CA VAL A 65 -1.76 -5.32 13.42
C VAL A 65 -2.03 -4.72 14.80
N GLU A 66 -2.35 -5.55 15.79
CA GLU A 66 -2.64 -5.07 17.14
C GLU A 66 -1.38 -4.48 17.80
N GLU A 67 -0.22 -5.11 17.65
CA GLU A 67 1.05 -4.56 18.14
C GLU A 67 1.33 -3.16 17.55
N ILE A 68 1.09 -2.97 16.25
CA ILE A 68 1.26 -1.65 15.61
C ILE A 68 0.27 -0.63 16.16
N LYS A 69 -1.00 -1.00 16.36
CA LYS A 69 -2.01 -0.08 16.91
C LYS A 69 -1.71 0.35 18.34
N GLU A 70 -1.12 -0.53 19.15
CA GLU A 70 -0.77 -0.27 20.54
C GLU A 70 0.52 0.55 20.67
N LYS A 71 1.56 0.19 19.91
CA LYS A 71 2.91 0.75 20.09
C LYS A 71 3.23 1.94 19.19
N CYS A 72 2.49 2.12 18.10
CA CYS A 72 2.76 3.19 17.14
C CYS A 72 1.69 4.28 17.17
N SER A 73 2.13 5.52 16.95
CA SER A 73 1.24 6.67 16.78
C SER A 73 1.83 7.59 15.73
N TRP A 74 1.00 8.01 14.79
CA TRP A 74 1.36 8.98 13.76
C TRP A 74 0.46 10.20 13.85
N THR A 75 1.04 11.36 13.57
CA THR A 75 0.36 12.65 13.65
C THR A 75 0.47 13.32 12.29
N SER A 76 -0.64 13.87 11.83
CA SER A 76 -0.69 14.67 10.60
C SER A 76 0.08 15.98 10.77
N ILE A 77 0.35 16.66 9.65
CA ILE A 77 0.98 18.00 9.64
C ILE A 77 0.20 19.03 10.48
N ASN A 78 -1.11 18.82 10.65
CA ASN A 78 -1.99 19.68 11.45
C ASN A 78 -2.03 19.31 12.94
N GLY A 79 -1.17 18.39 13.41
CA GLY A 79 -1.15 17.96 14.80
C GLY A 79 -2.23 16.93 15.18
N ASN A 80 -3.09 16.53 14.24
CA ASN A 80 -4.14 15.53 14.51
C ASN A 80 -3.59 14.11 14.46
N LYS A 81 -3.94 13.26 15.45
CA LYS A 81 -3.61 11.83 15.46
C LYS A 81 -4.25 11.15 14.24
N MET A 82 -3.44 10.41 13.48
CA MET A 82 -3.89 9.66 12.33
C MET A 82 -4.48 8.32 12.74
N LYS A 83 -5.55 7.91 12.06
CA LYS A 83 -6.15 6.59 12.27
C LYS A 83 -5.31 5.52 11.58
N ILE A 84 -4.96 4.48 12.34
CA ILE A 84 -4.34 3.26 11.83
C ILE A 84 -5.48 2.31 11.41
N GLN A 85 -5.46 1.89 10.15
CA GLN A 85 -6.43 0.97 9.58
C GLN A 85 -5.73 -0.31 9.13
N SER A 86 -6.43 -1.44 9.22
CA SER A 86 -5.99 -2.71 8.64
C SER A 86 -6.98 -3.10 7.55
N VAL A 87 -6.47 -3.45 6.38
CA VAL A 87 -7.26 -3.83 5.20
C VAL A 87 -6.86 -5.27 4.82
N PRO A 88 -7.81 -6.15 4.48
CA PRO A 88 -7.48 -7.45 3.90
C PRO A 88 -6.58 -7.27 2.68
N TYR A 89 -5.47 -7.99 2.61
CA TYR A 89 -4.46 -7.71 1.59
C TYR A 89 -5.01 -7.82 0.17
N LYS A 90 -5.83 -8.84 -0.12
CA LYS A 90 -6.46 -9.02 -1.43
C LYS A 90 -7.33 -7.82 -1.83
N GLU A 91 -8.05 -7.26 -0.86
CA GLU A 91 -8.87 -6.07 -1.08
C GLU A 91 -7.99 -4.86 -1.38
N TRP A 92 -6.92 -4.66 -0.62
CA TRP A 92 -5.96 -3.59 -0.86
C TRP A 92 -5.33 -3.67 -2.27
N TYR A 93 -4.83 -4.85 -2.67
CA TYR A 93 -4.26 -5.06 -4.01
C TYR A 93 -5.27 -4.84 -5.12
N LYS A 94 -6.52 -5.28 -4.93
CA LYS A 94 -7.60 -5.07 -5.91
C LYS A 94 -7.90 -3.58 -6.09
N ASN A 95 -8.04 -2.83 -4.99
CA ASN A 95 -8.35 -1.40 -5.02
C ASN A 95 -7.19 -0.61 -5.65
N GLU A 96 -5.96 -0.88 -5.24
CA GLU A 96 -4.78 -0.23 -5.80
C GLU A 96 -4.62 -0.50 -7.31
N LEU A 97 -4.89 -1.74 -7.76
CA LEU A 97 -4.84 -2.08 -9.18
C LEU A 97 -5.94 -1.34 -9.96
N GLN A 98 -7.13 -1.20 -9.38
CA GLN A 98 -8.22 -0.42 -9.97
C GLN A 98 -7.83 1.05 -10.13
N GLU A 99 -7.31 1.69 -9.08
CA GLU A 99 -6.88 3.09 -9.11
C GLU A 99 -5.79 3.34 -10.16
N VAL A 100 -4.82 2.44 -10.29
CA VAL A 100 -3.78 2.53 -11.32
C VAL A 100 -4.37 2.39 -12.72
N ASN A 101 -5.33 1.47 -12.92
CA ASN A 101 -6.00 1.30 -14.21
C ASN A 101 -6.82 2.52 -14.60
N ASP A 102 -7.59 3.08 -13.65
CA ASP A 102 -8.42 4.27 -13.89
C ASP A 102 -7.54 5.47 -14.24
N THR A 103 -6.43 5.66 -13.50
CA THR A 103 -5.47 6.73 -13.76
C THR A 103 -4.81 6.59 -15.14
N LEU A 104 -4.41 5.37 -15.53
CA LEU A 104 -3.85 5.12 -16.85
C LEU A 104 -4.87 5.40 -17.96
N SER A 105 -6.14 4.97 -17.78
CA SER A 105 -7.19 5.23 -18.75
C SER A 105 -7.40 6.73 -18.95
N LEU A 106 -7.43 7.52 -17.88
CA LEU A 106 -7.58 8.98 -17.95
C LEU A 106 -6.43 9.62 -18.74
N LEU A 107 -5.20 9.19 -18.49
CA LEU A 107 -4.00 9.69 -19.17
C LEU A 107 -3.91 9.28 -20.65
N GLU A 108 -4.49 8.14 -21.02
CA GLU A 108 -4.53 7.68 -22.42
C GLU A 108 -5.67 8.34 -23.23
N THR A 109 -6.68 8.90 -22.55
CA THR A 109 -7.79 9.66 -23.16
C THR A 109 -7.61 11.18 -23.17
N ALA A 110 -6.57 11.70 -22.50
CA ALA A 110 -6.26 13.13 -22.37
C ALA A 110 -5.26 13.59 -23.44
#